data_AF-A0A7G9W612-F1
#
_entry.id   AF-A0A7G9W612-F1
#
_cell.length_a   1.000
_cell.length_b   1.000
_cell.length_c   1.000
_cell.angle_alpha   90.00
_cell.angle_beta   90.00
_cell.angle_gamma   90.00
#
_symmetry.space_group_name_H-M   'P 1'
#
loop_
_entity.id
_entity.type
_entity.pdbx_description
1 polymer ?
#
loop_
_entity_poly.entity_id
_entity_poly.type
_entity_poly.pdbx_seq_one_letter_code
_entity_poly.pdbx_strand_id
1 'polypeptide(L)'
;MAKDGTNRGGARVGAGAKKKPLADKIAEGNLGGRKLTVMEFSDTADLEGQEMPEPNKMLEAIQKDGKALVAGEIYKATWQWLDQRGCASLVSPQLLERYAMSVARWIQCEEAITEYGFLAKHPTTGNAIQSPYVSMGQNYMNQTNRLWFEIFQIVKENCTGDYKGANPQDDVMERLLSARRGK
;
A
#
# COMPACT_ATOMS: atom_id res chain seq x y z
N MET A 1 34.39 23.43 -4.43
CA MET A 1 34.22 24.43 -5.50
C MET A 1 35.17 24.09 -6.64
N ALA A 2 34.68 23.97 -7.87
CA ALA A 2 35.57 23.86 -9.04
C ALA A 2 36.21 25.22 -9.35
N LYS A 3 37.36 25.21 -10.05
CA LYS A 3 38.19 26.39 -10.35
C LYS A 3 37.49 27.50 -11.17
N ASP A 4 36.29 27.27 -11.68
CA ASP A 4 35.51 28.23 -12.49
C ASP A 4 34.36 28.90 -11.72
N GLY A 5 34.26 28.69 -10.41
CA GLY A 5 33.20 29.30 -9.58
C GLY A 5 31.79 28.74 -9.82
N THR A 6 31.62 27.76 -10.72
CA THR A 6 30.32 27.10 -10.92
C THR A 6 30.14 25.99 -9.90
N ASN A 7 29.01 26.02 -9.20
CA ASN A 7 28.63 25.03 -8.20
C ASN A 7 28.10 23.77 -8.91
N ARG A 8 28.95 23.07 -9.67
CA ARG A 8 28.61 21.79 -10.31
C ARG A 8 28.60 20.69 -9.26
N GLY A 9 27.60 20.70 -8.38
CA GLY A 9 27.23 19.51 -7.63
C GLY A 9 26.83 18.43 -8.63
N GLY A 10 27.43 17.24 -8.53
CA GLY A 10 27.02 16.09 -9.33
C GLY A 10 25.53 15.78 -9.15
N ALA A 11 24.93 15.06 -10.09
CA ALA A 11 23.55 14.62 -10.00
C ALA A 11 23.30 13.95 -8.65
N ARG A 12 22.56 14.63 -7.76
CA ARG A 12 22.18 14.06 -6.46
C ARG A 12 21.15 12.97 -6.72
N VAL A 13 21.13 11.93 -5.89
CA VAL A 13 20.03 10.94 -5.93
C VAL A 13 18.71 11.71 -5.73
N GLY A 14 17.81 11.67 -6.72
CA GLY A 14 16.56 12.44 -6.75
C GLY A 14 16.64 13.82 -7.41
N ALA A 15 17.80 14.28 -7.86
CA ALA A 15 17.93 15.49 -8.68
C ALA A 15 17.60 15.16 -10.15
N GLY A 16 16.32 15.18 -10.48
CA GLY A 16 15.79 14.97 -11.82
C GLY A 16 14.27 15.06 -11.84
N ALA A 17 13.69 15.22 -13.03
CA ALA A 17 12.24 15.14 -13.19
C ALA A 17 11.74 13.77 -12.73
N LYS A 18 10.64 13.74 -11.97
CA LYS A 18 10.00 12.48 -11.55
C LYS A 18 9.69 11.64 -12.78
N LYS A 19 9.99 10.33 -12.74
CA LYS A 19 9.67 9.41 -13.84
C LYS A 19 8.15 9.42 -14.05
N LYS A 20 7.73 9.63 -15.30
CA LYS A 20 6.33 9.51 -15.71
C LYS A 20 5.86 8.04 -15.63
N PRO A 21 4.59 7.78 -15.30
CA PRO A 21 3.95 6.46 -15.45
C PRO A 21 4.18 5.83 -16.83
N LEU A 22 4.06 4.50 -16.92
CA LEU A 22 4.19 3.80 -18.21
C LEU A 22 3.11 4.25 -19.21
N ALA A 23 1.85 4.32 -18.78
CA ALA A 23 0.73 4.80 -19.58
C ALA A 23 0.98 6.19 -20.18
N ASP A 24 1.43 7.15 -19.37
CA ASP A 24 1.76 8.52 -19.82
C ASP A 24 2.91 8.54 -20.84
N LYS A 25 3.94 7.69 -20.65
CA LYS A 25 5.05 7.60 -21.61
C LYS A 25 4.60 7.05 -22.95
N ILE A 26 3.66 6.11 -22.96
CA ILE A 26 3.06 5.56 -24.19
C ILE A 26 2.20 6.63 -24.87
N ALA A 27 1.33 7.32 -24.12
CA ALA A 27 0.47 8.37 -24.63
C ALA A 27 1.26 9.56 -25.24
N GLU A 28 2.40 9.91 -24.65
CA GLU A 28 3.28 10.97 -25.17
C GLU A 28 4.19 10.50 -26.32
N GLY A 29 4.08 9.25 -26.78
CA GLY A 29 4.89 8.72 -27.88
C GLY A 29 6.38 8.55 -27.53
N ASN A 30 6.71 8.43 -26.24
CA ASN A 30 8.08 8.20 -25.76
C ASN A 30 9.11 9.22 -26.28
N LEU A 31 8.84 10.51 -26.08
CA LEU A 31 9.67 11.65 -26.53
C LEU A 31 11.16 11.56 -26.14
N GLY A 32 11.51 10.77 -25.12
CA GLY A 32 12.88 10.56 -24.66
C GLY A 32 13.66 9.49 -25.45
N GLY A 33 13.05 8.80 -26.42
CA GLY A 33 13.70 7.84 -27.32
C GLY A 33 14.28 6.56 -26.69
N ARG A 34 14.29 6.46 -25.36
CA ARG A 34 14.75 5.24 -24.65
C ARG A 34 13.72 4.15 -24.83
N LYS A 35 14.15 2.94 -25.21
CA LYS A 35 13.27 1.77 -25.29
C LYS A 35 12.50 1.65 -23.98
N LEU A 36 11.19 1.83 -24.03
CA LEU A 36 10.34 1.59 -22.87
C LEU A 36 10.42 0.10 -22.59
N THR A 37 10.71 -0.26 -21.35
CA THR A 37 10.51 -1.64 -20.87
C THR A 37 9.01 -1.82 -20.69
N VAL A 38 8.28 -1.88 -21.80
CA VAL A 38 6.94 -2.45 -21.83
C VAL A 38 7.19 -3.95 -21.89
N MET A 39 6.93 -4.66 -20.79
CA MET A 39 6.76 -6.11 -20.92
C MET A 39 5.42 -6.30 -21.63
N GLU A 40 5.46 -6.28 -22.96
CA GLU A 40 4.36 -6.80 -23.76
C GLU A 40 4.30 -8.29 -23.43
N PHE A 41 3.25 -8.69 -22.72
CA PHE A 41 2.85 -10.09 -22.71
C PHE A 41 2.47 -10.43 -24.15
N SER A 42 3.40 -10.99 -24.91
CA SER A 42 3.20 -11.36 -26.32
C SER A 42 2.11 -12.42 -26.52
N ASP A 43 1.69 -13.07 -25.44
CA ASP A 43 0.61 -14.06 -25.41
C ASP A 43 -0.62 -13.54 -24.67
N THR A 44 -1.20 -12.44 -25.15
CA THR A 44 -2.52 -11.96 -24.66
C THR A 44 -3.66 -12.94 -24.91
N ALA A 45 -3.43 -13.97 -25.74
CA ALA A 45 -4.40 -15.02 -26.05
C ALA A 45 -4.50 -16.11 -24.95
N ASP A 46 -3.46 -16.29 -24.12
CA ASP A 46 -3.38 -17.34 -23.08
C ASP A 46 -3.05 -16.75 -21.70
N LEU A 47 -3.70 -15.64 -21.32
CA LEU A 47 -3.75 -15.23 -19.92
C LEU A 47 -4.67 -16.20 -19.16
N GLU A 48 -4.18 -17.41 -18.87
CA GLU A 48 -4.72 -18.19 -17.76
C GLU A 48 -4.56 -17.33 -16.50
N GLY A 49 -5.69 -16.92 -15.91
CA GLY A 49 -5.68 -16.16 -14.66
C GLY A 49 -4.83 -16.91 -13.64
N GLN A 50 -3.77 -16.26 -13.15
CA GLN A 50 -2.89 -16.91 -12.20
C GLN A 50 -3.71 -17.25 -10.96
N GLU A 51 -3.66 -18.49 -10.48
CA GLU A 51 -4.37 -18.84 -9.26
C GLU A 51 -3.83 -18.00 -8.09
N MET A 52 -4.74 -17.36 -7.35
CA MET A 52 -4.36 -16.54 -6.21
C MET A 52 -3.60 -17.41 -5.20
N PRO A 53 -2.40 -16.99 -4.77
CA PRO A 53 -1.66 -17.74 -3.76
C PRO A 53 -2.49 -17.85 -2.48
N GLU A 54 -2.53 -19.05 -1.92
CA GLU A 54 -3.20 -19.31 -0.64
C GLU A 54 -2.63 -18.37 0.44
N PRO A 55 -3.45 -17.50 1.06
CA PRO A 55 -2.99 -16.61 2.11
C PRO A 55 -2.49 -17.40 3.31
N ASN A 56 -1.44 -16.93 3.96
CA ASN A 56 -1.00 -17.53 5.22
C ASN A 56 -2.15 -17.55 6.25
N LYS A 57 -2.34 -18.69 6.91
CA LYS A 57 -3.38 -18.91 7.93
C LYS A 57 -3.41 -17.85 9.03
N MET A 58 -2.28 -17.20 9.30
CA MET A 58 -2.19 -16.10 10.26
C MET A 58 -3.07 -14.89 9.89
N LEU A 59 -3.38 -14.69 8.60
CA LEU A 59 -4.20 -13.58 8.13
C LEU A 59 -5.69 -13.73 8.48
N GLU A 60 -6.13 -14.95 8.80
CA GLU A 60 -7.52 -15.27 9.20
C GLU A 60 -7.57 -15.83 10.63
N ALA A 61 -6.50 -15.65 11.41
CA ALA A 61 -6.41 -16.16 12.77
C ALA A 61 -7.52 -15.55 13.67
N ILE A 62 -8.13 -16.40 14.49
CA ILE A 62 -9.13 -15.99 15.49
C ILE A 62 -8.41 -15.22 16.61
N GLN A 63 -8.92 -14.04 16.90
CA GLN A 63 -8.39 -13.15 17.91
C GLN A 63 -8.97 -13.45 19.30
N LYS A 64 -8.41 -12.82 20.33
CA LYS A 64 -8.82 -13.04 21.73
C LYS A 64 -10.31 -12.72 21.98
N ASP A 65 -10.87 -11.79 21.22
CA ASP A 65 -12.29 -11.40 21.25
C ASP A 65 -13.20 -12.34 20.42
N GLY A 66 -12.65 -13.40 19.84
CA GLY A 66 -13.38 -14.40 19.06
C GLY A 66 -13.63 -14.00 17.60
N LYS A 67 -13.24 -12.80 17.17
CA LYS A 67 -13.38 -12.36 15.78
C LYS A 67 -12.21 -12.85 14.92
N ALA A 68 -12.48 -13.15 13.66
CA ALA A 68 -11.42 -13.43 12.70
C ALA A 68 -10.70 -12.14 12.30
N LEU A 69 -9.38 -12.23 12.10
CA LEU A 69 -8.60 -11.11 11.59
C LEU A 69 -9.02 -10.77 10.15
N VAL A 70 -9.29 -9.50 9.87
CA VAL A 70 -9.77 -9.02 8.55
C VAL A 70 -8.67 -9.02 7.47
N ALA A 71 -7.43 -9.37 7.83
CA ALA A 71 -6.29 -9.35 6.92
C ALA A 71 -6.50 -10.29 5.71
N GLY A 72 -7.15 -11.43 5.89
CA GLY A 72 -7.45 -12.35 4.78
C GLY A 72 -8.32 -11.71 3.70
N GLU A 73 -9.35 -10.96 4.10
CA GLU A 73 -10.22 -10.24 3.15
C GLU A 73 -9.45 -9.14 2.40
N ILE A 74 -8.61 -8.38 3.11
CA ILE A 74 -7.80 -7.31 2.53
C ILE A 74 -6.81 -7.89 1.51
N TYR A 75 -6.19 -9.03 1.82
CA TYR A 75 -5.31 -9.74 0.91
C TYR A 75 -6.04 -10.10 -0.39
N LYS A 76 -7.20 -10.77 -0.28
CA LYS A 76 -8.00 -11.22 -1.43
C LYS A 76 -8.45 -10.05 -2.31
N ALA A 77 -8.98 -8.99 -1.70
CA ALA A 77 -9.42 -7.80 -2.42
C ALA A 77 -8.26 -7.09 -3.14
N THR A 78 -7.11 -6.95 -2.47
CA THR A 78 -5.93 -6.31 -3.06
C THR A 78 -5.34 -7.16 -4.19
N TRP A 79 -5.31 -8.49 -4.03
CA TRP A 79 -4.87 -9.41 -5.08
C TRP A 79 -5.75 -9.30 -6.31
N GLN A 80 -7.08 -9.35 -6.15
CA GLN A 80 -8.03 -9.22 -7.26
C GLN A 80 -7.86 -7.89 -8.00
N TRP A 81 -7.62 -6.79 -7.27
CA TRP A 81 -7.35 -5.49 -7.87
C TRP A 81 -6.06 -5.48 -8.71
N LEU A 82 -5.02 -6.21 -8.27
CA LEU A 82 -3.77 -6.38 -9.02
C LEU A 82 -3.96 -7.29 -10.25
N ASP A 83 -4.73 -8.37 -10.11
CA ASP A 83 -4.98 -9.36 -11.16
C ASP A 83 -5.77 -8.74 -12.33
N GLN A 84 -6.81 -7.96 -12.04
CA GLN A 84 -7.55 -7.16 -13.04
C GLN A 84 -6.66 -6.19 -13.84
N ARG A 85 -5.46 -5.88 -13.33
CA ARG A 85 -4.48 -4.97 -13.95
C ARG A 85 -3.26 -5.71 -14.51
N GLY A 86 -3.27 -7.04 -14.54
CA GLY A 86 -2.16 -7.87 -15.00
C GLY A 86 -0.89 -7.73 -14.14
N CYS A 87 -1.02 -7.26 -12.90
CA CYS A 87 0.10 -6.95 -12.00
C CYS A 87 0.23 -7.95 -10.85
N ALA A 88 -0.68 -8.91 -10.70
CA ALA A 88 -0.66 -9.87 -9.59
C ALA A 88 0.65 -10.66 -9.50
N SER A 89 1.18 -11.13 -10.65
CA SER A 89 2.44 -11.86 -10.75
C SER A 89 3.68 -11.03 -10.41
N LEU A 90 3.58 -9.69 -10.48
CA LEU A 90 4.68 -8.76 -10.25
C LEU A 90 4.83 -8.37 -8.79
N VAL A 91 3.81 -8.63 -7.97
CA VAL A 91 3.80 -8.31 -6.54
C VAL A 91 4.10 -9.60 -5.76
N SER A 92 5.12 -9.56 -4.90
CA SER A 92 5.43 -10.75 -4.10
C SER A 92 4.29 -11.06 -3.10
N PRO A 93 3.92 -12.34 -2.92
CA PRO A 93 2.90 -12.71 -1.94
C PRO A 93 3.22 -12.18 -0.53
N GLN A 94 4.50 -12.18 -0.14
CA GLN A 94 4.92 -11.69 1.17
C GLN A 94 4.73 -10.17 1.32
N LEU A 95 4.90 -9.39 0.24
CA LEU A 95 4.62 -7.95 0.27
C LEU A 95 3.12 -7.71 0.49
N LEU A 96 2.29 -8.46 -0.21
CA LEU A 96 0.84 -8.37 -0.12
C LEU A 96 0.33 -8.80 1.27
N GLU A 97 0.85 -9.89 1.84
CA GLU A 97 0.52 -10.34 3.19
C GLU A 97 0.89 -9.30 4.26
N ARG A 98 2.07 -8.69 4.13
CA ARG A 98 2.52 -7.64 5.05
C ARG A 98 1.63 -6.40 4.98
N TYR A 99 1.22 -6.01 3.77
CA TYR A 99 0.27 -4.91 3.56
C TYR A 99 -1.08 -5.21 4.21
N ALA A 100 -1.65 -6.38 3.91
CA ALA A 100 -2.94 -6.79 4.47
C ALA A 100 -2.92 -6.85 6.01
N MET A 101 -1.84 -7.39 6.59
CA MET A 101 -1.64 -7.43 8.03
C MET A 101 -1.52 -6.02 8.63
N SER A 102 -0.74 -5.12 8.03
CA SER A 102 -0.58 -3.76 8.57
C SER A 102 -1.88 -2.97 8.54
N VAL A 103 -2.67 -3.13 7.47
CA VAL A 103 -4.02 -2.53 7.35
C VAL A 103 -4.93 -3.05 8.46
N ALA A 104 -5.03 -4.38 8.64
CA ALA A 104 -5.90 -4.97 9.65
C ALA A 104 -5.53 -4.50 11.07
N ARG A 105 -4.22 -4.40 11.37
CA ARG A 105 -3.76 -3.87 12.67
C ARG A 105 -4.02 -2.39 12.85
N TRP A 106 -3.97 -1.60 11.78
CA TRP A 106 -4.34 -0.19 11.86
C TRP A 106 -5.83 -0.03 12.19
N ILE A 107 -6.71 -0.76 11.48
CA ILE A 107 -8.17 -0.76 11.77
C ILE A 107 -8.43 -1.08 13.25
N GLN A 108 -7.78 -2.12 13.78
CA GLN A 108 -7.92 -2.49 15.21
C GLN A 108 -7.48 -1.39 16.17
N CYS A 109 -6.41 -0.66 15.85
CA CYS A 109 -5.97 0.45 16.69
C CYS A 109 -7.01 1.56 16.68
N GLU A 110 -7.63 1.87 15.53
CA GLU A 110 -8.67 2.90 15.41
C GLU A 110 -9.98 2.48 16.11
N GLU A 111 -10.36 1.20 16.03
CA GLU A 111 -11.48 0.64 16.80
C GLU A 111 -11.20 0.74 18.31
N ALA A 112 -10.01 0.36 18.76
CA ALA A 112 -9.62 0.47 20.17
C ALA A 112 -9.56 1.93 20.65
N ILE A 113 -9.12 2.88 19.82
CA ILE A 113 -9.17 4.31 20.15
C ILE A 113 -10.62 4.79 20.27
N THR A 114 -11.52 4.27 19.44
CA THR A 114 -12.96 4.59 19.49
C THR A 114 -13.59 4.03 20.76
N GLU A 115 -13.23 2.82 21.16
CA GLU A 115 -13.77 2.15 22.36
C GLU A 115 -13.19 2.71 23.67
N TYR A 116 -11.87 2.86 23.76
CA TYR A 116 -11.17 3.21 25.01
C TYR A 116 -10.76 4.68 25.12
N GLY A 117 -10.86 5.44 24.02
CA GLY A 117 -10.46 6.84 23.96
C GLY A 117 -8.98 7.06 23.61
N PHE A 118 -8.68 8.30 23.21
CA PHE A 118 -7.34 8.72 22.79
C PHE A 118 -6.42 9.11 23.96
N LEU A 119 -6.97 9.36 25.15
CA LEU A 119 -6.22 9.62 26.39
C LEU A 119 -6.33 8.44 27.33
N ALA A 120 -5.21 8.11 27.96
CA ALA A 120 -5.11 7.14 29.04
C ALA A 120 -4.51 7.79 30.29
N LYS A 121 -4.44 7.05 31.40
CA LYS A 121 -3.76 7.49 32.63
C LYS A 121 -2.47 6.69 32.82
N HIS A 122 -1.41 7.39 33.22
CA HIS A 122 -0.15 6.74 33.56
C HIS A 122 -0.34 5.85 34.80
N PRO A 123 0.08 4.57 34.78
CA PRO A 123 -0.26 3.60 35.81
C PRO A 123 0.32 3.93 37.19
N THR A 124 1.43 4.67 37.27
CA THR A 124 2.07 5.00 38.55
C THR A 124 1.88 6.44 39.00
N THR A 125 1.65 7.39 38.08
CA THR A 125 1.58 8.83 38.40
C THR A 125 0.15 9.39 38.27
N GLY A 126 -0.76 8.67 37.63
CA GLY A 126 -2.14 9.11 37.40
C GLY A 126 -2.30 10.24 36.37
N ASN A 127 -1.20 10.81 35.88
CA ASN A 127 -1.20 11.87 34.88
C ASN A 127 -1.79 11.38 33.55
N ALA A 128 -2.43 12.30 32.81
CA ALA A 128 -2.92 12.02 31.47
C ALA A 128 -1.76 11.72 30.51
N ILE A 129 -1.89 10.64 29.75
CA ILE A 129 -0.95 10.23 28.70
C ILE A 129 -1.72 9.90 27.43
N GLN A 130 -1.03 9.82 26.31
CA GLN A 130 -1.62 9.29 25.08
C GLN A 130 -1.94 7.80 25.25
N SER A 131 -3.09 7.37 24.71
CA SER A 131 -3.43 5.96 24.64
C SER A 131 -2.37 5.18 23.83
N PRO A 132 -1.91 4.00 24.30
CA PRO A 132 -0.92 3.19 23.58
C PRO A 132 -1.39 2.80 22.17
N TYR A 133 -2.71 2.72 21.94
CA TYR A 133 -3.27 2.42 20.64
C TYR A 133 -3.05 3.53 19.61
N VAL A 134 -2.87 4.79 20.05
CA VAL A 134 -2.60 5.92 19.13
C VAL A 134 -1.20 5.80 18.54
N SER A 135 -0.17 5.52 19.35
CA SER A 135 1.19 5.36 18.85
C SER A 135 1.34 4.10 18.00
N MET A 136 0.69 3.00 18.38
CA MET A 136 0.61 1.79 17.56
C MET A 136 -0.10 2.04 16.23
N GLY A 137 -1.24 2.73 16.24
CA GLY A 137 -2.00 3.09 15.04
C GLY A 137 -1.17 3.93 14.07
N GLN A 138 -0.45 4.94 14.55
CA GLN A 138 0.46 5.74 13.73
C GLN A 138 1.57 4.89 13.08
N ASN A 139 2.12 3.92 13.82
CA ASN A 139 3.14 3.02 13.27
C ASN A 139 2.58 2.14 12.15
N TYR A 140 1.39 1.56 12.33
CA TYR A 140 0.75 0.73 11.32
C TYR A 140 0.25 1.53 10.11
N MET A 141 -0.23 2.75 10.31
CA MET A 141 -0.55 3.70 9.23
C MET A 141 0.69 3.95 8.36
N ASN A 142 1.84 4.28 8.98
CA ASN A 142 3.08 4.55 8.25
C ASN A 142 3.58 3.32 7.48
N GLN A 143 3.51 2.13 8.09
CA GLN A 143 3.85 0.87 7.42
C GLN A 143 2.93 0.59 6.25
N THR A 144 1.62 0.75 6.44
CA THR A 144 0.60 0.56 5.41
C THR A 144 0.86 1.47 4.21
N ASN A 145 1.06 2.76 4.45
CA ASN A 145 1.34 3.72 3.38
C ASN A 145 2.63 3.36 2.62
N ARG A 146 3.69 2.95 3.33
CA ARG A 146 4.95 2.54 2.69
C ARG A 146 4.77 1.31 1.79
N LEU A 147 4.10 0.29 2.30
CA LEU A 147 3.85 -0.96 1.57
C LEU A 147 2.92 -0.70 0.38
N TRP A 148 1.89 0.14 0.55
CA TRP A 148 1.03 0.57 -0.53
C TRP A 148 1.79 1.31 -1.62
N PHE A 149 2.68 2.24 -1.26
CA PHE A 149 3.49 2.94 -2.26
C PHE A 149 4.38 1.98 -3.05
N GLU A 150 4.93 0.96 -2.42
CA GLU A 150 5.73 -0.08 -3.08
C GLU A 150 4.87 -0.86 -4.10
N ILE A 151 3.70 -1.36 -3.68
CA ILE A 151 2.73 -2.05 -4.55
C ILE A 151 2.28 -1.14 -5.70
N PHE A 152 1.92 0.10 -5.40
CA PHE A 152 1.41 1.06 -6.38
C PHE A 152 2.49 1.51 -7.37
N GLN A 153 3.77 1.59 -6.97
CA GLN A 153 4.86 1.84 -7.92
C GLN A 153 4.97 0.70 -8.93
N ILE A 154 4.86 -0.57 -8.50
CA ILE A 154 4.87 -1.72 -9.41
C ILE A 154 3.76 -1.58 -10.45
N VAL A 155 2.53 -1.26 -10.01
CA VAL A 155 1.41 -1.06 -10.95
C VAL A 155 1.68 0.11 -11.89
N LYS A 156 2.13 1.25 -11.38
CA LYS A 156 2.40 2.45 -12.19
C LYS A 156 3.50 2.26 -13.24
N GLU A 157 4.49 1.42 -12.94
CA GLU A 157 5.60 1.14 -13.84
C GLU A 157 5.28 0.06 -14.89
N ASN A 158 4.30 -0.81 -14.64
CA ASN A 158 4.05 -2.00 -15.48
C ASN A 158 2.65 -2.05 -16.12
N CYS A 159 1.66 -1.34 -15.58
CA CYS A 159 0.31 -1.31 -16.13
C CYS A 159 0.19 -0.25 -17.23
N THR A 160 -0.37 -0.64 -18.38
CA THR A 160 -0.68 0.26 -19.51
C THR A 160 -2.10 0.83 -19.43
N GLY A 161 -2.96 0.25 -18.60
CA GLY A 161 -4.32 0.71 -18.36
C GLY A 161 -4.39 1.96 -17.47
N ASP A 162 -5.51 2.69 -17.57
CA ASP A 162 -5.77 3.87 -16.74
C ASP A 162 -5.95 3.42 -15.28
N TYR A 163 -5.03 3.82 -14.39
CA TYR A 163 -5.09 3.50 -12.96
C TYR A 163 -5.98 4.48 -12.17
N LYS A 164 -6.78 5.29 -12.87
CA LYS A 164 -7.73 6.25 -12.28
C LYS A 164 -8.99 5.50 -11.83
N GLY A 165 -9.25 5.49 -10.52
CA GLY A 165 -10.43 4.85 -9.95
C GLY A 165 -10.20 4.39 -8.51
N ALA A 166 -11.20 3.73 -7.93
CA ALA A 166 -11.11 3.16 -6.59
C ALA A 166 -9.95 2.16 -6.50
N ASN A 167 -9.20 2.25 -5.42
CA ASN A 167 -8.09 1.34 -5.13
C ASN A 167 -8.20 0.81 -3.69
N PRO A 168 -7.53 -0.31 -3.38
CA PRO A 168 -7.53 -0.93 -2.06
C PRO A 168 -7.24 0.03 -0.90
N GLN A 169 -6.39 1.05 -1.09
CA GLN A 169 -6.11 2.05 -0.06
C GLN A 169 -7.29 3.00 0.17
N ASP A 170 -8.08 3.31 -0.86
CA ASP A 170 -9.31 4.10 -0.73
C ASP A 170 -10.35 3.32 0.08
N ASP A 171 -10.50 2.01 -0.19
CA ASP A 171 -11.42 1.13 0.56
C ASP A 171 -11.02 1.03 2.04
N VAL A 172 -9.72 0.98 2.33
CA VAL A 172 -9.20 1.06 3.71
C VAL A 172 -9.59 2.37 4.36
N MET A 173 -9.44 3.49 3.65
CA MET A 173 -9.84 4.80 4.17
C MET A 173 -11.35 4.86 4.43
N GLU A 174 -12.17 4.31 3.54
CA GLU A 174 -13.63 4.21 3.74
C GLU A 174 -13.97 3.39 4.99
N ARG A 175 -13.34 2.21 5.16
CA ARG A 175 -13.51 1.37 6.36
C ARG A 175 -13.17 2.15 7.63
N LEU A 176 -12.04 2.86 7.65
CA LEU A 176 -11.63 3.68 8.79
C LEU A 176 -12.60 4.83 9.10
N LEU A 177 -13.12 5.51 8.07
CA LEU A 177 -14.11 6.58 8.24
C LEU A 177 -15.46 6.04 8.73
N SER A 178 -15.85 4.85 8.28
CA SER A 178 -17.08 4.19 8.70
C SER A 178 -17.02 3.68 10.14
N ALA A 179 -15.87 3.15 10.58
CA ALA A 179 -15.64 2.72 11.96
C ALA A 179 -15.85 3.88 12.95
N ARG A 180 -15.45 5.10 12.55
CA ARG A 180 -15.62 6.32 13.36
C ARG A 180 -17.05 6.84 13.43
N ARG A 181 -17.94 6.42 12.51
CA ARG A 181 -19.33 6.90 12.44
C ARG A 181 -20.28 6.23 13.42
N GLY A 182 -19.84 5.22 14.18
CA GLY A 182 -20.64 4.60 15.25
C GLY A 182 -22.06 4.24 14.82
N LYS A 183 -22.23 3.08 14.17
CA LYS A 183 -23.58 2.50 14.08
C LYS A 183 -24.04 2.03 15.45
#